data_AF-A0A522QRL1-F1
#
_entry.id   AF-A0A522QRL1-F1
#
_cell.length_a   1.000
_cell.length_b   1.000
_cell.length_c   1.000
_cell.angle_alpha   90.00
_cell.angle_beta   90.00
_cell.angle_gamma   90.00
#
_symmetry.space_group_name_H-M   'P 1'
#
loop_
_entity.id
_entity.type
_entity.pdbx_description
1 polymer ?
#
loop_
_entity_poly.entity_id
_entity_poly.type
_entity_poly.pdbx_seq_one_letter_code
_entity_poly.pdbx_strand_id
1 'polypeptide(L)'
;MSITPQRLKTCVATLVTLAVAIVPALKPEEVPIAEHHLFHAALILLAVIAATLAARGPSRDREQGSPLWLMPIIVGPLAMMFLMWPSTYDYLDTHPLAHALDHVAIAVLGYLGAYGGQRYVRGLGWVVGLATVGMAVIAAGGFGFAPPTPKL
;
A
#
# COMPACT_ATOMS: atom_id res chain seq x y z
N MET A 1 31.61 3.06 3.38
CA MET A 1 30.43 3.95 3.33
C MET A 1 29.55 3.63 4.53
N SER A 2 29.45 4.50 5.55
CA SER A 2 28.70 4.20 6.77
C SER A 2 27.18 4.34 6.55
N ILE A 3 26.39 3.40 7.08
CA ILE A 3 24.93 3.46 7.05
C ILE A 3 24.47 4.43 8.13
N THR A 4 23.72 5.47 7.77
CA THR A 4 23.13 6.37 8.78
C THR A 4 21.94 5.69 9.47
N PRO A 5 21.62 6.02 10.73
CA PRO A 5 20.47 5.44 11.43
C PRO A 5 19.13 5.61 10.67
N GLN A 6 18.98 6.70 9.92
CA GLN A 6 17.78 6.95 9.10
C GLN A 6 17.68 6.01 7.90
N ARG A 7 18.81 5.75 7.22
CA ARG A 7 18.87 4.78 6.12
C ARG A 7 18.57 3.38 6.63
N LEU A 8 19.14 3.01 7.78
CA LEU A 8 18.84 1.73 8.44
C LEU A 8 17.33 1.58 8.72
N LYS A 9 16.70 2.57 9.37
CA LYS A 9 15.24 2.56 9.64
C LYS A 9 14.41 2.39 8.37
N THR A 10 14.78 3.10 7.30
CA THR A 10 14.09 3.02 6.00
C THR A 10 14.23 1.63 5.40
N CYS A 11 15.45 1.07 5.39
CA CYS A 11 15.72 -0.28 4.90
C CYS A 11 14.92 -1.32 5.70
N VAL A 12 14.96 -1.25 7.04
CA VAL A 12 14.20 -2.18 7.90
C VAL A 12 12.70 -2.07 7.62
N ALA A 13 12.14 -0.85 7.61
CA ALA A 13 10.70 -0.68 7.34
C ALA A 13 10.30 -1.22 5.96
N THR A 14 11.12 -0.99 4.94
CA THR A 14 10.87 -1.50 3.57
C THR A 14 10.96 -3.02 3.53
N LEU A 15 11.99 -3.61 4.14
CA LEU A 15 12.15 -5.07 4.20
C LEU A 15 11.01 -5.74 4.97
N VAL A 16 10.59 -5.17 6.10
CA VAL A 16 9.42 -5.65 6.86
C VAL A 16 8.16 -5.58 6.00
N THR A 17 7.94 -4.46 5.30
CA THR A 17 6.78 -4.32 4.40
C THR A 17 6.76 -5.40 3.33
N LEU A 18 7.90 -5.64 2.66
CA LEU A 18 8.01 -6.66 1.61
C LEU A 18 7.87 -8.08 2.17
N ALA A 19 8.45 -8.35 3.35
CA ALA A 19 8.32 -9.65 4.01
C ALA A 19 6.87 -9.93 4.42
N VAL A 20 6.13 -8.92 4.87
CA VAL A 20 4.70 -9.05 5.15
C VAL A 20 3.91 -9.26 3.86
N ALA A 21 4.21 -8.52 2.78
CA ALA A 21 3.51 -8.64 1.50
C ALA A 21 3.51 -10.06 0.92
N ILE A 22 4.56 -10.84 1.16
CA ILE A 22 4.69 -12.21 0.65
C ILE A 22 4.02 -13.29 1.53
N VAL A 23 3.46 -12.93 2.68
CA VAL A 23 2.80 -13.90 3.60
C VAL A 23 1.76 -14.79 2.91
N PRO A 24 0.90 -14.32 1.98
CA PRO A 24 -0.07 -15.19 1.30
C PRO A 24 0.57 -16.34 0.52
N ALA A 25 1.74 -16.11 -0.09
CA ALA A 25 2.45 -17.18 -0.79
C ALA A 25 2.97 -18.28 0.17
N LEU A 26 3.14 -17.96 1.45
CA LEU A 26 3.58 -18.90 2.48
C LEU A 26 2.41 -19.58 3.21
N LYS A 27 1.24 -18.92 3.22
CA LYS A 27 0.03 -19.36 3.92
C LYS A 27 -1.20 -19.06 3.06
N PRO A 28 -1.51 -19.91 2.07
CA PRO A 28 -2.62 -19.70 1.14
C PRO A 28 -4.00 -20.05 1.76
N GLU A 29 -4.13 -20.09 3.09
CA GLU A 29 -5.40 -20.41 3.73
C GLU A 29 -6.44 -19.30 3.46
N GLU A 30 -7.68 -19.71 3.19
CA GLU A 30 -8.82 -18.80 3.04
C GLU A 30 -9.11 -18.10 4.38
N VAL A 31 -8.70 -16.84 4.49
CA VAL A 31 -9.06 -15.96 5.61
C VAL A 31 -10.34 -15.18 5.25
N PRO A 32 -11.21 -14.86 6.23
CA PRO A 32 -12.39 -14.04 5.98
C PRO A 32 -12.03 -12.74 5.26
N ILE A 33 -12.85 -12.33 4.29
CA ILE A 33 -12.62 -11.13 3.44
C ILE A 33 -12.35 -9.87 4.29
N ALA A 34 -13.05 -9.71 5.41
CA ALA A 34 -12.83 -8.60 6.33
C ALA A 34 -11.41 -8.60 6.91
N GLU A 35 -10.92 -9.76 7.37
CA GLU A 35 -9.55 -9.92 7.88
C GLU A 35 -8.52 -9.68 6.78
N HIS A 36 -8.82 -10.11 5.55
CA HIS A 36 -7.98 -9.88 4.39
C HIS A 36 -7.79 -8.38 4.07
N HIS A 37 -8.86 -7.58 4.12
CA HIS A 37 -8.75 -6.13 3.91
C HIS A 37 -8.08 -5.40 5.08
N LEU A 38 -8.27 -5.87 6.32
CA LEU A 38 -7.47 -5.36 7.45
C LEU A 38 -5.99 -5.66 7.28
N PHE A 39 -5.65 -6.82 6.71
CA PHE A 39 -4.27 -7.13 6.35
C PHE A 39 -3.73 -6.15 5.29
N HIS A 40 -4.50 -5.84 4.23
CA HIS A 40 -4.11 -4.79 3.28
C HIS A 40 -3.91 -3.43 3.96
N ALA A 41 -4.81 -3.04 4.87
CA ALA A 41 -4.69 -1.79 5.61
C ALA A 41 -3.38 -1.72 6.41
N ALA A 42 -3.01 -2.80 7.10
CA ALA A 42 -1.74 -2.89 7.82
C ALA A 42 -0.53 -2.82 6.87
N LEU A 43 -0.59 -3.53 5.74
CA LEU A 43 0.46 -3.53 4.72
C LEU A 43 0.67 -2.13 4.11
N ILE A 44 -0.41 -1.44 3.75
CA ILE A 44 -0.38 -0.07 3.23
C ILE A 44 0.20 0.87 4.30
N LEU A 45 -0.20 0.73 5.56
CA LEU A 45 0.34 1.56 6.64
C LEU A 45 1.86 1.38 6.80
N LEU A 46 2.37 0.15 6.73
CA LEU A 46 3.81 -0.12 6.75
C LEU A 46 4.52 0.55 5.57
N ALA A 47 3.93 0.48 4.37
CA ALA A 47 4.45 1.14 3.18
C ALA A 47 4.48 2.67 3.32
N VAL A 48 3.44 3.28 3.90
CA VAL A 48 3.36 4.73 4.18
C VAL A 48 4.43 5.17 5.19
N ILE A 49 4.66 4.37 6.24
CA ILE A 49 5.72 4.61 7.22
C ILE A 49 7.09 4.54 6.54
N ALA A 50 7.34 3.49 5.76
CA ALA A 50 8.59 3.31 5.02
C ALA A 50 8.86 4.48 4.06
N ALA A 51 7.85 4.91 3.31
CA ALA A 51 7.92 6.06 2.40
C ALA A 51 8.21 7.35 3.15
N THR A 52 7.56 7.58 4.29
CA THR A 52 7.77 8.79 5.09
C THR A 52 9.18 8.81 5.68
N LEU A 53 9.71 7.67 6.12
CA LEU A 53 11.10 7.58 6.56
C LEU A 53 12.09 7.83 5.40
N ALA A 54 11.81 7.30 4.21
CA ALA A 54 12.63 7.52 3.04
C ALA A 54 12.63 8.99 2.57
N ALA A 55 11.51 9.68 2.71
CA ALA A 55 11.35 11.08 2.33
C ALA A 55 11.99 12.06 3.33
N ARG A 56 12.32 11.61 4.55
CA ARG A 56 13.06 12.41 5.55
C ARG A 56 14.53 12.57 5.13
N GLY A 57 14.78 13.57 4.29
CA GLY A 57 16.11 14.06 3.90
C GLY A 57 16.13 15.59 3.88
N PRO A 58 17.27 16.23 3.62
CA PRO A 58 17.39 17.69 3.56
C PRO A 58 16.67 18.24 2.32
N SER A 59 15.35 18.36 2.39
CA SER A 59 14.55 19.25 1.54
C SER A 59 14.17 20.44 2.41
N ARG A 60 15.16 21.28 2.73
CA ARG A 60 15.00 22.39 3.68
C ARG A 60 14.47 23.68 3.06
N ASP A 61 14.43 23.79 1.73
CA ASP A 61 14.31 25.11 1.08
C ASP A 61 13.15 25.26 0.08
N ARG A 62 12.24 24.28 -0.03
CA ARG A 62 11.05 24.39 -0.91
C ARG A 62 9.77 24.11 -0.15
N GLU A 63 8.86 25.08 -0.16
CA GLU A 63 7.48 24.93 0.33
C GLU A 63 6.70 23.91 -0.50
N GLN A 64 7.03 23.76 -1.79
CA GLN A 64 6.39 22.84 -2.73
C GLN A 64 7.41 22.22 -3.69
N GLY A 65 7.32 20.90 -3.87
CA GLY A 65 8.11 20.13 -4.83
C GLY A 65 7.53 20.17 -6.25
N SER A 66 8.12 19.39 -7.15
CA SER A 66 7.67 19.30 -8.55
C SER A 66 6.22 18.79 -8.66
N PRO A 67 5.38 19.37 -9.54
CA PRO A 67 4.01 18.87 -9.78
C PRO A 67 3.99 17.45 -10.34
N LEU A 68 5.11 16.93 -10.86
CA LEU A 68 5.22 15.53 -11.29
C LEU A 68 4.94 14.54 -10.14
N TRP A 69 5.10 14.94 -8.89
CA TRP A 69 4.75 14.11 -7.73
C TRP A 69 3.24 13.93 -7.54
N LEU A 70 2.38 14.72 -8.21
CA LEU A 70 0.94 14.49 -8.25
C LEU A 70 0.58 13.17 -8.93
N MET A 71 1.38 12.69 -9.88
CA MET A 71 1.14 11.42 -10.57
C MET A 71 1.04 10.24 -9.60
N PRO A 72 2.08 9.90 -8.81
CA PRO A 72 1.96 8.79 -7.87
C PRO A 72 0.93 9.03 -6.75
N ILE A 73 0.64 10.27 -6.39
CA ILE A 73 -0.40 10.62 -5.40
C ILE A 73 -1.80 10.23 -5.89
N ILE A 74 -2.09 10.46 -7.17
CA ILE A 74 -3.40 10.20 -7.78
C ILE A 74 -3.49 8.77 -8.31
N VAL A 75 -2.50 8.38 -9.13
CA VAL A 75 -2.50 7.08 -9.81
C VAL A 75 -2.29 5.94 -8.81
N GLY A 76 -1.54 6.15 -7.74
CA GLY A 76 -1.26 5.11 -6.73
C GLY A 76 -2.54 4.50 -6.14
N PRO A 77 -3.39 5.29 -5.46
CA PRO A 77 -4.64 4.80 -4.91
C PRO A 77 -5.61 4.25 -5.96
N LEU A 78 -5.70 4.89 -7.14
CA LEU A 78 -6.57 4.39 -8.22
C LEU A 78 -6.12 3.02 -8.73
N ALA A 79 -4.83 2.82 -8.94
CA ALA A 79 -4.28 1.53 -9.33
C ALA A 79 -4.52 0.46 -8.26
N MET A 80 -4.41 0.79 -6.97
CA MET A 80 -4.77 -0.14 -5.90
C MET A 80 -6.23 -0.58 -5.97
N MET A 81 -7.15 0.35 -6.25
CA MET A 81 -8.57 0.00 -6.40
C MET A 81 -8.78 -1.00 -7.54
N PHE A 82 -8.00 -0.90 -8.62
CA PHE A 82 -8.05 -1.88 -9.71
C PHE A 82 -7.44 -3.24 -9.34
N LEU A 83 -6.40 -3.28 -8.51
CA LEU A 83 -5.81 -4.54 -8.03
C LEU A 83 -6.79 -5.29 -7.11
N MET A 84 -7.50 -4.55 -6.26
CA MET A 84 -8.52 -5.09 -5.35
C MET A 84 -9.89 -5.26 -6.02
N TRP A 85 -9.94 -5.33 -7.34
CA TRP A 85 -11.20 -5.44 -8.06
C TRP A 85 -11.81 -6.85 -7.85
N PRO A 86 -13.08 -7.00 -7.45
CA PRO A 86 -13.64 -8.29 -7.05
C PRO A 86 -13.52 -9.43 -8.08
N SER A 87 -13.49 -9.10 -9.38
CA SER A 87 -13.36 -10.13 -10.42
C SER A 87 -11.99 -10.80 -10.49
N THR A 88 -10.99 -10.35 -9.70
CA THR A 88 -9.67 -11.00 -9.63
C THR A 88 -9.60 -12.05 -8.52
N TYR A 89 -10.55 -12.06 -7.58
CA TYR A 89 -10.45 -12.85 -6.34
C TYR A 89 -10.37 -14.36 -6.60
N ASP A 90 -11.29 -14.92 -7.42
CA ASP A 90 -11.28 -16.35 -7.78
C ASP A 90 -9.94 -16.82 -8.37
N TYR A 91 -9.27 -15.94 -9.14
CA TYR A 91 -7.96 -16.24 -9.71
C TYR A 91 -6.86 -16.18 -8.64
N LEU A 92 -6.86 -15.13 -7.80
CA LEU A 92 -5.84 -14.95 -6.77
C LEU A 92 -5.90 -16.04 -5.69
N ASP A 93 -7.11 -16.47 -5.30
CA ASP A 93 -7.34 -17.53 -4.31
C ASP A 93 -6.74 -18.87 -4.74
N THR A 94 -6.68 -19.12 -6.05
CA THR A 94 -6.11 -20.35 -6.62
C THR A 94 -4.64 -20.22 -7.03
N HIS A 95 -4.08 -19.01 -6.97
CA HIS A 95 -2.71 -18.71 -7.42
C HIS A 95 -1.92 -17.93 -6.34
N PRO A 96 -1.40 -18.60 -5.29
CA PRO A 96 -0.78 -17.94 -4.13
C PRO A 96 0.38 -17.00 -4.47
N LEU A 97 1.17 -17.33 -5.50
CA LEU A 97 2.25 -16.46 -5.97
C LEU A 97 1.72 -15.18 -6.62
N ALA A 98 0.66 -15.29 -7.44
CA ALA A 98 0.03 -14.12 -8.03
C ALA A 98 -0.59 -13.23 -6.95
N HIS A 99 -1.20 -13.83 -5.92
CA HIS A 99 -1.75 -13.12 -4.77
C HIS A 99 -0.68 -12.36 -3.97
N ALA A 100 0.45 -13.00 -3.70
CA ALA A 100 1.58 -12.31 -3.06
C ALA A 100 2.14 -11.17 -3.92
N LEU A 101 2.21 -11.35 -5.25
CA LEU A 101 2.63 -10.28 -6.16
C LEU A 101 1.64 -9.10 -6.15
N ASP A 102 0.35 -9.39 -6.05
CA ASP A 102 -0.68 -8.37 -5.90
C ASP A 102 -0.48 -7.55 -4.60
N HIS A 103 -0.22 -8.23 -3.48
CA HIS A 103 0.13 -7.57 -2.22
C HIS A 103 1.42 -6.73 -2.31
N VAL A 104 2.45 -7.23 -3.00
CA VAL A 104 3.68 -6.47 -3.26
C VAL A 104 3.37 -5.22 -4.09
N ALA A 105 2.53 -5.34 -5.12
CA ALA A 105 2.11 -4.20 -5.94
C ALA A 105 1.33 -3.16 -5.11
N ILE A 106 0.41 -3.59 -4.25
CA ILE A 106 -0.30 -2.72 -3.29
C ILE A 106 0.71 -2.01 -2.37
N ALA A 107 1.67 -2.74 -1.80
CA ALA A 107 2.70 -2.13 -0.95
C ALA A 107 3.54 -1.07 -1.70
N VAL A 108 3.94 -1.37 -2.94
CA VAL A 108 4.69 -0.43 -3.80
C VAL A 108 3.86 0.81 -4.11
N LEU A 109 2.60 0.66 -4.50
CA LEU A 109 1.72 1.79 -4.79
C LEU A 109 1.49 2.65 -3.55
N GLY A 110 1.39 2.05 -2.36
CA GLY A 110 1.17 2.77 -1.09
C GLY A 110 2.40 3.55 -0.70
N TYR A 111 3.56 2.93 -0.89
CA TYR A 111 4.84 3.59 -0.74
C TYR A 111 4.97 4.78 -1.71
N LEU A 112 4.71 4.57 -3.00
CA LEU A 112 4.88 5.60 -4.03
C LEU A 112 3.91 6.78 -3.83
N GLY A 113 2.64 6.51 -3.49
CA GLY A 113 1.65 7.55 -3.22
C GLY A 113 2.04 8.40 -2.01
N ALA A 114 2.42 7.76 -0.90
CA ALA A 114 2.87 8.47 0.30
C ALA A 114 4.19 9.21 0.05
N TYR A 115 5.16 8.58 -0.62
CA TYR A 115 6.44 9.19 -0.95
C TYR A 115 6.26 10.41 -1.84
N GLY A 116 5.47 10.28 -2.91
CA GLY A 116 5.11 11.37 -3.80
C GLY A 116 4.43 12.51 -3.05
N GLY A 117 3.50 12.20 -2.14
CA GLY A 117 2.90 13.17 -1.24
C GLY A 117 3.94 13.94 -0.44
N GLN A 118 4.85 13.25 0.24
CA GLN A 118 5.92 13.89 1.02
C GLN A 118 6.89 14.71 0.14
N ARG A 119 7.10 14.31 -1.11
CA ARG A 119 7.95 15.02 -2.07
C ARG A 119 7.27 16.22 -2.70
N TYR A 120 5.94 16.23 -2.78
CA TYR A 120 5.15 17.37 -3.26
C TYR A 120 4.98 18.43 -2.18
N VAL A 121 4.38 18.07 -1.04
CA VAL A 121 4.18 18.97 0.10
C VAL A 121 4.35 18.16 1.38
N ARG A 122 5.15 18.68 2.32
CA ARG A 122 5.40 18.00 3.59
C ARG A 122 4.09 17.69 4.30
N GLY A 123 3.91 16.44 4.70
CA GLY A 123 2.70 15.97 5.39
C GLY A 123 1.60 15.44 4.46
N LEU A 124 1.56 15.84 3.18
CA LEU A 124 0.55 15.34 2.24
C LEU A 124 0.61 13.81 2.08
N GLY A 125 1.82 13.24 2.13
CA GLY A 125 1.99 11.78 2.09
C GLY A 125 1.30 11.03 3.23
N TRP A 126 1.21 11.64 4.43
CA TRP A 126 0.42 11.07 5.52
C TRP A 126 -1.07 11.17 5.25
N VAL A 127 -1.55 12.31 4.74
CA VAL A 127 -2.97 12.50 4.43
C VAL A 127 -3.43 11.49 3.39
N VAL A 128 -2.71 11.39 2.28
CA VAL A 128 -3.02 10.44 1.20
C VAL A 128 -2.88 9.00 1.69
N GLY A 129 -1.76 8.67 2.35
CA GLY A 129 -1.52 7.32 2.85
C GLY A 129 -2.55 6.84 3.86
N LEU A 130 -2.91 7.68 4.84
CA LEU A 130 -3.93 7.33 5.83
C LEU A 130 -5.34 7.28 5.23
N ALA A 131 -5.64 8.10 4.22
CA ALA A 131 -6.88 7.96 3.47
C ALA A 131 -6.95 6.60 2.75
N THR A 132 -5.86 6.14 2.12
CA THR A 132 -5.79 4.82 1.49
C THR A 132 -5.89 3.67 2.50
N VAL A 133 -5.27 3.80 3.68
CA VAL A 133 -5.47 2.85 4.80
C VAL A 133 -6.95 2.84 5.22
N GLY A 134 -7.56 4.02 5.37
CA GLY A 134 -8.96 4.17 5.71
C GLY A 134 -9.89 3.50 4.70
N MET A 135 -9.60 3.59 3.40
CA MET A 135 -10.34 2.89 2.36
C MET A 135 -10.30 1.37 2.57
N ALA A 136 -9.13 0.79 2.86
CA ALA A 136 -9.02 -0.65 3.13
C ALA A 136 -9.77 -1.06 4.40
N VAL A 137 -9.74 -0.25 5.46
CA VAL A 137 -10.52 -0.50 6.69
C VAL A 137 -12.02 -0.43 6.42
N ILE A 138 -12.48 0.55 5.63
CA ILE A 138 -13.90 0.69 5.26
C ILE A 138 -14.33 -0.48 4.36
N ALA A 139 -13.47 -0.95 3.46
CA ALA A 139 -13.71 -2.15 2.67
C ALA A 139 -13.86 -3.39 3.54
N ALA A 140 -13.09 -3.55 4.63
CA ALA A 140 -13.29 -4.64 5.58
C ALA A 140 -14.71 -4.65 6.20
N GLY A 141 -15.37 -3.49 6.28
CA GLY A 141 -16.75 -3.34 6.73
C GLY A 141 -17.83 -3.62 5.68
N GLY A 142 -17.47 -4.04 4.46
CA GLY A 142 -18.44 -4.39 3.41
C GLY A 142 -18.64 -3.34 2.31
N PHE A 143 -17.94 -2.20 2.35
CA PHE A 143 -18.08 -1.17 1.33
C PHE A 143 -17.33 -1.55 0.04
N GLY A 144 -18.00 -1.43 -1.11
CA GLY A 144 -17.39 -1.68 -2.41
C GLY A 144 -17.48 -3.13 -2.91
N PHE A 145 -18.15 -4.03 -2.17
CA PHE A 145 -18.50 -5.35 -2.70
C PHE A 145 -19.80 -5.32 -3.49
N ALA A 146 -19.84 -6.04 -4.61
CA ALA A 146 -21.10 -6.48 -5.19
C ALA A 146 -21.65 -7.65 -4.35
N PRO A 147 -22.98 -7.73 -4.11
CA PRO A 147 -23.56 -8.93 -3.51
C PRO A 147 -23.20 -10.15 -4.37
N PRO A 148 -23.04 -11.35 -3.78
CA PRO A 148 -22.75 -12.56 -4.56
C PRO A 148 -23.82 -12.70 -5.65
N THR A 149 -23.39 -12.63 -6.92
CA THR A 149 -24.25 -13.04 -8.02
C THR A 149 -24.64 -14.49 -7.78
N PRO A 150 -25.95 -14.82 -7.73
CA PRO A 150 -26.39 -16.20 -7.60
C PRO A 150 -25.70 -17.02 -8.70
N LYS A 151 -25.08 -18.14 -8.32
CA LYS A 151 -24.61 -19.12 -9.32
C LYS A 151 -25.87 -19.59 -10.06
N LEU A 152 -25.99 -19.21 -11.34
CA LEU A 152 -27.01 -19.71 -12.26
C LEU A 152 -26.73 -21.18 -12.61
#